data_AF-A0A1C2AUR3-F1
#
_entry.id   AF-A0A1C2AUR3-F1
#
_cell.length_a   1.000
_cell.length_b   1.000
_cell.length_c   1.000
_cell.angle_alpha   90.00
_cell.angle_beta   90.00
_cell.angle_gamma   90.00
#
_symmetry.space_group_name_H-M   'P 1'
#
loop_
_entity.id
_entity.type
_entity.pdbx_description
1 polymer ?
#
loop_
_entity_poly.entity_id
_entity_poly.type
_entity_poly.pdbx_seq_one_letter_code
_entity_poly.pdbx_strand_id
1 'polypeptide(L)' 'MKTYWISLYLEISSQDNLKKYGEKAVPIIKSYGGKPVVRGGKLKSFSGPNILRTVIWEFPT' A
#
# COMPACT_ATOMS: atom_id res chain seq x y z
N MET A 1 12.26 5.01 16.40
CA MET A 1 11.16 5.83 15.84
C MET A 1 10.45 4.98 14.80
N LYS A 2 9.13 5.10 14.66
CA LYS A 2 8.40 4.33 13.65
C LYS A 2 8.53 4.99 12.28
N THR A 3 8.76 4.19 11.25
CA THR A 3 8.85 4.65 9.85
C THR A 3 7.61 4.19 9.10
N TYR A 4 6.98 5.09 8.33
CA TYR A 4 5.80 4.77 7.54
C TYR A 4 6.10 4.87 6.05
N TRP A 5 5.96 3.75 5.34
CA TRP A 5 5.99 3.74 3.89
C TRP A 5 4.57 3.82 3.33
N ILE A 6 4.28 4.91 2.64
CA ILE A 6 2.96 5.23 2.10
C ILE A 6 3.01 5.13 0.57
N SER A 7 2.09 4.35 -0.01
CA SER A 7 1.92 4.23 -1.45
C SER A 7 0.51 4.64 -1.84
N LEU A 8 0.41 5.64 -2.72
CA LEU A 8 -0.84 6.11 -3.30
C LEU A 8 -0.93 5.64 -4.75
N TYR A 9 -2.00 4.93 -5.06
CA TYR A 9 -2.28 4.44 -6.41
C TYR A 9 -3.25 5.43 -7.05
N LEU A 10 -2.74 6.22 -7.99
CA LEU A 10 -3.54 7.15 -8.78
C LEU A 10 -4.23 6.44 -9.95
N GLU A 11 -3.60 5.39 -10.47
CA GLU A 11 -4.13 4.57 -11.55
C GLU A 11 -3.81 3.08 -11.30
N ILE A 12 -4.71 2.18 -11.71
CA ILE A 12 -4.50 0.74 -11.71
C ILE A 12 -4.99 0.20 -13.06
N SER A 13 -4.05 -0.07 -13.96
CA SER A 13 -4.36 -0.55 -15.32
C SER A 13 -4.71 -2.03 -15.40
N SER A 14 -4.28 -2.85 -14.42
CA SER A 14 -4.60 -4.28 -14.35
C SER A 14 -4.64 -4.78 -12.91
N GLN A 15 -5.81 -5.30 -12.50
CA GLN A 15 -6.00 -5.90 -11.18
C GLN A 15 -5.20 -7.20 -11.01
N ASP A 16 -5.06 -7.99 -12.08
CA ASP A 16 -4.29 -9.24 -12.05
C ASP A 16 -2.80 -8.99 -11.83
N ASN A 17 -2.23 -7.99 -12.51
CA ASN A 17 -0.83 -7.63 -12.32
C ASN A 17 -0.60 -7.06 -10.92
N LEU A 18 -1.53 -6.25 -10.40
CA LEU A 18 -1.46 -5.76 -9.03
C LEU A 18 -1.47 -6.90 -8.00
N LYS A 19 -2.32 -7.92 -8.23
CA LYS A 19 -2.37 -9.11 -7.39
C LYS A 19 -1.05 -9.88 -7.42
N LYS A 20 -0.53 -10.20 -8.61
CA LYS A 20 0.76 -10.90 -8.81
C LYS A 20 1.93 -10.14 -8.18
N TYR A 21 1.94 -8.81 -8.28
CA TYR A 21 2.92 -7.97 -7.57
C TYR A 21 2.79 -8.13 -6.06
N GLY A 22 1.57 -8.05 -5.53
CA GLY A 22 1.31 -8.19 -4.10
C GLY A 22 1.75 -9.53 -3.53
N GLU A 23 1.54 -10.62 -4.28
CA GLU A 23 1.97 -11.98 -3.91
C GLU A 23 3.50 -12.09 -3.74
N LYS A 24 4.28 -11.33 -4.53
CA LYS A 24 5.75 -11.29 -4.44
C LYS A 24 6.27 -10.27 -3.42
N ALA A 25 5.68 -9.07 -3.40
CA ALA A 25 6.18 -7.97 -2.59
C ALA A 25 5.83 -8.12 -1.10
N VAL A 26 4.63 -8.59 -0.76
CA VAL A 26 4.17 -8.69 0.63
C VAL A 26 5.06 -9.60 1.50
N PRO A 27 5.47 -10.79 1.04
CA PRO A 27 6.39 -11.63 1.82
C PRO A 27 7.72 -10.93 2.14
N ILE A 28 8.29 -10.22 1.16
CA ILE A 28 9.55 -9.49 1.33
C ILE A 28 9.36 -8.32 2.30
N ILE A 29 8.31 -7.53 2.14
CA ILE A 29 8.01 -6.41 3.05
C ILE A 29 7.90 -6.90 4.50
N LYS A 30 7.20 -8.02 4.71
CA LYS A 30 7.07 -8.64 6.04
C LYS A 30 8.40 -9.18 6.57
N SER A 31 9.28 -9.73 5.72
CA SER A 31 10.58 -10.23 6.16
C SER A 31 11.50 -9.12 6.67
N TYR A 32 11.30 -7.88 6.22
CA TYR A 32 11.99 -6.69 6.76
C TYR A 32 11.23 -6.01 7.91
N GLY A 33 10.25 -6.69 8.52
CA GLY A 33 9.53 -6.17 9.70
C GLY A 33 8.36 -5.23 9.36
N GLY A 34 7.98 -5.13 8.08
CA GLY A 34 6.86 -4.31 7.64
C GLY A 34 5.51 -4.85 8.13
N LYS A 35 4.77 -4.01 8.86
CA LYS A 35 3.43 -4.30 9.37
C LYS A 35 2.38 -3.52 8.58
N PRO A 36 1.34 -4.16 8.02
CA PRO A 36 0.33 -3.46 7.27
C PRO A 36 -0.58 -2.67 8.20
N VAL A 37 -0.72 -1.37 7.95
CA VAL A 37 -1.67 -0.48 8.66
C VAL A 37 -2.92 -0.24 7.81
N VAL A 38 -2.73 -0.01 6.50
CA VAL A 38 -3.82 0.18 5.53
C VAL A 38 -3.51 -0.62 4.27
N ARG A 39 -4.48 -1.36 3.70
CA ARG A 39 -4.30 -2.14 2.46
C ARG A 39 -5.46 -2.03 1.45
N GLY A 40 -5.95 -0.82 1.21
CA GLY A 40 -6.97 -0.55 0.18
C GLY A 40 -8.40 -0.78 0.64
N GLY A 41 -8.76 -0.21 1.80
CA GLY A 41 -10.15 -0.11 2.25
C GLY A 41 -10.91 1.02 1.57
N LYS A 42 -12.13 1.30 2.06
CA LYS A 42 -12.94 2.44 1.60
C LYS A 42 -12.14 3.74 1.74
N LEU A 43 -12.08 4.53 0.68
CA LEU A 43 -11.36 5.79 0.64
C LEU A 43 -12.35 6.92 0.39
N LYS A 44 -12.19 8.02 1.13
CA LYS A 44 -12.87 9.29 0.88
C LYS A 44 -11.80 10.36 0.71
N SER A 45 -11.70 10.93 -0.49
CA SER A 45 -10.83 12.08 -0.73
C SER A 45 -11.55 13.36 -0.31
N PHE A 46 -10.87 14.22 0.45
CA PHE A 46 -11.40 15.52 0.87
C PHE A 46 -10.85 16.68 0.02
N SER A 47 -9.72 16.46 -0.68
CA SER A 47 -9.07 17.45 -1.54
C SER A 47 -8.03 16.76 -2.43
N GLY A 48 -7.74 17.34 -3.61
CA GLY A 48 -6.69 16.85 -4.51
C GLY A 48 -7.17 15.75 -5.47
N PRO A 49 -6.24 15.06 -6.15
CA PRO A 49 -6.57 14.07 -7.18
C PRO A 49 -7.31 12.87 -6.60
N ASN A 50 -8.06 12.19 -7.46
CA ASN A 50 -8.78 10.98 -7.06
C ASN A 50 -7.79 9.84 -6.80
N ILE A 51 -7.76 9.32 -5.57
CA ILE A 51 -6.88 8.23 -5.17
C ILE A 51 -7.68 6.93 -5.20
N LEU A 52 -7.26 5.97 -6.02
CA LEU A 52 -7.99 4.71 -6.17
C LEU A 52 -7.69 3.75 -5.01
N ARG A 53 -6.46 3.76 -4.50
CA ARG A 53 -6.03 2.87 -3.43
C ARG A 53 -4.89 3.48 -2.63
N THR A 54 -4.92 3.29 -1.32
CA THR A 54 -3.82 3.64 -0.42
C THR A 54 -3.33 2.39 0.30
N VAL A 55 -2.00 2.25 0.39
CA VAL A 55 -1.33 1.21 1.19
C VAL A 55 -0.34 1.89 2.12
N ILE A 56 -0.36 1.51 3.40
CA ILE A 56 0.53 2.05 4.43
C ILE A 56 1.16 0.89 5.18
N TRP A 57 2.48 0.91 5.26
CA TRP A 57 3.30 -0.02 6.04
C TRP A 57 4.01 0.70 7.17
N GLU A 58 3.99 0.12 8.36
CA GLU A 58 4.77 0.55 9.52
C GLU A 58 6.02 -0.33 9.66
N PHE A 59 7.17 0.28 9.88
CA PHE A 59 8.44 -0.40 10.14
C PHE A 59 9.02 0.04 11.50
N PRO A 60 9.77 -0.85 12.19
CA PRO A 60 10.37 -0.56 13.48
C PRO A 60 11.56 0.42 13.42
N THR A 61 12.24 0.46 12.27
CA THR A 61 13.38 1.33 11.93
C THR A 61 13.41 1.48 10.41
#